data_AF-A0A920UPJ9-F1
#
_entry.id   AF-A0A920UPJ9-F1
#
_cell.length_a   1.000
_cell.length_b   1.000
_cell.length_c   1.000
_cell.angle_alpha   90.00
_cell.angle_beta   90.00
_cell.angle_gamma   90.00
#
_symmetry.space_group_name_H-M   'P 1'
#
loop_
_entity.id
_entity.type
_entity.pdbx_description
1 polymer ?
#
loop_
_entity_poly.entity_id
_entity_poly.type
_entity_poly.pdbx_seq_one_letter_code
_entity_poly.pdbx_strand_id
1 'polypeptide(L)' 'MILPGLLAVIVPVVVGKIFRPEALGGLLIGSIVVGFLLAIMMANAGGAGIMQRNILKQAIMEVRDNQLITLL' A
#
# COMPACT_ATOMS: atom_id res chain seq x y z
N MET A 1 -15.27 -0.11 5.05
CA MET A 1 -14.55 1.17 5.24
C MET A 1 -15.01 1.98 6.45
N ILE A 2 -16.06 1.56 7.18
CA ILE A 2 -16.49 2.24 8.42
C ILE A 2 -15.50 2.00 9.57
N LEU A 3 -15.10 0.74 9.78
CA LEU A 3 -14.25 0.36 10.91
C LEU A 3 -12.87 1.08 10.93
N PRO A 4 -12.12 1.20 9.82
CA PRO A 4 -10.84 1.91 9.82
C PRO A 4 -11.00 3.41 10.08
N GLY A 5 -12.02 4.04 9.47
CA GLY A 5 -12.29 5.46 9.65
C GLY A 5 -12.73 5.78 11.09
N LEU A 6 -13.50 4.89 11.70
CA LEU A 6 -13.92 5.03 13.09
C LEU A 6 -12.72 4.95 14.06
N LEU A 7 -11.81 3.99 13.84
CA LEU A 7 -10.59 3.87 14.64
C LEU A 7 -9.69 5.11 14.54
N ALA A 8 -9.57 5.69 13.35
CA ALA A 8 -8.78 6.91 13.13
C ALA A 8 -9.28 8.11 13.96
N VAL A 9 -10.57 8.14 14.30
CA VAL A 9 -11.17 9.21 15.11
C VAL A 9 -11.22 8.85 16.60
N ILE A 10 -11.62 7.63 16.95
CA ILE A 10 -11.79 7.23 18.36
C ILE A 10 -10.45 7.13 19.08
N VAL A 11 -9.42 6.55 18.45
CA VAL A 11 -8.14 6.26 19.13
C VAL A 11 -7.46 7.54 19.65
N PRO A 12 -7.30 8.63 18.88
CA PRO A 12 -6.73 9.87 19.39
C PRO A 12 -7.54 10.49 20.54
N VAL A 13 -8.87 10.42 20.46
CA VAL A 13 -9.77 10.97 21.49
C VAL A 13 -9.64 10.22 22.81
N VAL A 14 -9.59 8.88 22.75
CA VAL A 14 -9.42 8.02 23.93
C VAL A 14 -8.03 8.22 24.54
N VAL A 15 -6.99 8.23 23.71
CA VAL A 15 -5.60 8.43 24.16
C VAL A 15 -5.42 9.81 24.81
N GLY A 16 -5.95 10.87 24.19
CA GLY A 16 -5.89 12.22 24.74
C GLY A 16 -6.63 12.39 26.07
N LYS A 17 -7.76 11.70 26.27
CA LYS A 17 -8.53 11.80 27.51
C LYS A 17 -8.00 10.93 28.67
N ILE A 18 -7.47 9.75 28.38
CA ILE A 18 -7.06 8.79 29.43
C ILE A 18 -5.56 8.90 29.75
N PHE A 19 -4.71 9.05 28.74
CA PHE A 19 -3.25 8.90 28.88
C PHE A 19 -2.47 10.21 28.88
N ARG A 20 -3.19 11.34 28.97
CA ARG A 20 -2.67 12.72 28.98
C ARG A 20 -2.12 13.20 27.62
N PRO A 21 -1.97 14.52 27.41
CA PRO A 21 -1.59 15.08 26.11
C PRO A 21 -0.20 14.65 25.61
N GLU A 22 0.72 14.32 26.51
CA GLU A 22 2.09 13.92 26.16
C GLU A 22 2.08 12.57 25.43
N ALA A 23 1.27 11.61 25.89
CA ALA A 23 1.09 10.32 25.21
C ALA A 23 0.41 10.47 23.84
N LEU A 24 -0.53 11.41 23.72
CA LEU A 24 -1.17 11.73 22.44
C LEU A 24 -0.15 12.28 21.43
N GLY A 25 0.77 13.15 21.87
CA GLY A 25 1.86 13.63 21.02
C GLY A 25 2.73 12.50 20.48
N GLY A 26 3.11 11.55 21.34
CA GLY A 26 3.85 10.35 20.92
C GLY A 26 3.09 9.48 19.92
N LEU A 27 1.79 9.25 20.16
CA LEU A 27 0.92 8.50 19.25
C LEU A 27 0.85 9.16 17.86
N LEU A 28 0.66 10.47 17.80
CA LEU A 28 0.55 11.22 16.54
C LEU A 28 1.86 11.17 15.76
N ILE A 29 2.99 11.48 16.39
CA ILE A 29 4.31 11.43 15.74
C ILE A 29 4.61 10.01 15.25
N GLY A 30 4.39 8.99 16.09
CA GLY A 30 4.60 7.59 15.69
C GLY A 30 3.72 7.18 14.52
N SER A 31 2.45 7.57 14.51
CA SER A 31 1.52 7.26 13.41
C SER A 31 1.94 7.88 12.08
N ILE A 32 2.51 9.09 12.11
CA ILE A 32 3.00 9.78 10.90
C ILE A 32 4.23 9.05 10.35
N VAL A 33 5.22 8.76 11.19
CA VAL A 33 6.46 8.11 10.75
C VAL A 33 6.19 6.71 10.21
N VAL A 34 5.44 5.88 10.94
CA VAL A 34 5.11 4.52 10.52
C VAL A 34 4.19 4.53 9.30
N GLY A 35 3.16 5.38 9.31
CA GLY A 35 2.22 5.51 8.19
C GLY A 35 2.91 5.95 6.90
N PHE A 36 3.83 6.90 6.98
CA PHE A 36 4.62 7.37 5.84
C PHE A 36 5.50 6.25 5.25
N LEU A 37 6.24 5.54 6.09
CA LEU A 37 7.08 4.43 5.63
C LEU A 37 6.25 3.31 5.00
N LEU A 38 5.13 2.94 5.60
CA LEU A 38 4.21 1.92 5.06
C LEU A 38 3.58 2.38 3.74
N ALA A 39 3.21 3.66 3.62
CA ALA A 39 2.64 4.21 2.39
C ALA A 39 3.61 4.07 1.22
N ILE A 40 4.90 4.40 1.41
CA ILE A 40 5.94 4.21 0.39
C ILE A 40 6.10 2.73 0.05
N MET A 41 6.17 1.89 1.08
CA MET A 41 6.38 0.45 0.90
C MET A 41 5.24 -0.18 0.09
N MET A 42 3.98 0.20 0.39
CA MET A 42 2.80 -0.28 -0.34
C MET A 42 2.72 0.30 -1.76
N ALA A 43 3.07 1.56 -1.96
CA ALA A 43 3.11 2.18 -3.30
C ALA A 43 4.07 1.43 -4.23
N ASN A 44 5.25 1.07 -3.73
CA ASN A 44 6.27 0.38 -4.51
C ASN A 44 5.96 -1.12 -4.66
N ALA A 45 5.59 -1.82 -3.60
CA ALA A 45 5.33 -3.26 -3.63
C ALA A 45 4.05 -3.62 -4.41
N GLY A 46 2.98 -2.83 -4.26
CA GLY A 46 1.70 -3.06 -4.95
C GLY A 46 1.82 -2.92 -6.47
N GLY A 47 2.58 -1.93 -6.94
CA GLY A 47 2.84 -1.70 -8.37
C GLY A 47 3.80 -2.73 -8.96
N ALA A 48 4.84 -3.13 -8.22
CA ALA A 48 5.85 -4.07 -8.69
C ALA A 48 5.25 -5.42 -9.11
N GLY A 49 4.36 -5.97 -8.28
CA GLY A 49 3.71 -7.27 -8.58
C GLY A 49 2.83 -7.23 -9.84
N ILE A 50 2.14 -6.12 -10.08
CA ILE A 50 1.31 -5.93 -11.28
C ILE A 50 2.20 -5.74 -12.51
N MET A 51 3.23 -4.90 -12.39
CA MET A 51 4.18 -4.62 -13.49
C MET A 51 4.91 -5.88 -13.95
N GLN A 52 5.39 -6.72 -13.03
CA GLN A 52 6.07 -7.96 -13.36
C GLN A 52 5.17 -8.93 -14.16
N ARG A 53 3.89 -9.07 -13.75
CA ARG A 53 2.93 -9.92 -14.48
C ARG A 53 2.64 -9.38 -15.88
N ASN A 54 2.58 -8.06 -16.03
CA ASN A 54 2.31 -7.43 -17.32
C ASN A 54 3.49 -7.63 -18.30
N ILE A 55 4.74 -7.51 -17.82
CA ILE A 55 5.94 -7.79 -18.62
C ILE A 55 5.94 -9.25 -19.09
N LEU A 56 5.67 -10.21 -18.19
CA LEU A 56 5.64 -11.62 -18.56
C LEU A 56 4.55 -11.92 -19.59
N LYS A 57 3.35 -11.34 -19.43
CA LYS A 57 2.25 -11.47 -20.39
C LYS A 57 2.63 -10.92 -21.76
N GLN A 58 3.31 -9.78 -21.82
CA GLN A 58 3.80 -9.21 -23.08
C GLN A 58 4.80 -10.13 -23.77
N ALA A 59 5.79 -10.65 -23.05
CA ALA A 59 6.76 -11.59 -23.61
C ALA A 59 6.11 -12.87 -24.17
N ILE A 60 5.10 -13.43 -23.48
CA ILE A 60 4.36 -14.60 -23.97
C ILE A 60 3.58 -14.28 -25.25
N MET A 61 2.94 -13.11 -25.30
CA MET A 61 2.19 -12.66 -26.48
C MET A 61 3.11 -12.48 -27.68
N GLU A 62 4.29 -11.90 -27.47
CA GLU A 62 5.31 -11.69 -28.51
C GLU A 62 5.83 -13.03 -29.08
N VAL A 63 6.14 -14.00 -28.20
CA VAL A 63 6.52 -15.35 -28.65
C VAL A 63 5.39 -16.01 -29.44
N ARG A 64 4.13 -15.90 -28.98
CA ARG A 64 2.98 -16.47 -29.67
C ARG A 64 2.77 -15.87 -31.06
N ASP A 65 2.81 -14.54 -31.17
CA ASP A 65 2.63 -13.86 -32.46
C ASP A 65 3.76 -14.19 -33.43
N ASN A 66 5.01 -14.28 -32.94
CA ASN A 66 6.14 -14.66 -33.78
C ASN A 66 6.03 -16.11 -34.31
N GLN A 67 5.49 -17.04 -33.50
CA GLN A 67 5.22 -18.41 -33.95
C GLN A 67 4.08 -18.46 -34.99
N LEU A 68 3.05 -17.63 -34.85
CA LEU A 68 1.96 -17.56 -35.83
C LEU A 68 2.43 -16.98 -37.18
N ILE A 69 3.31 -15.97 -37.17
CA ILE A 69 3.87 -15.37 -38.38
C ILE A 69 4.81 -16.34 -39.11
N THR A 70 5.52 -17.20 -38.38
CA THR A 70 6.46 -18.18 -38.98
C THR A 70 5.73 -19.40 -39.58
N LEU A 71 4.51 -19.69 -39.12
CA LEU A 71 3.68 -20.81 -39.59
C LEU A 71 2.75 -20.45 -40.76
N LEU A 72 2.65 -19.18 -41.14
CA LEU A 72 1.94 -18.67 -42.31
C LEU A 72 2.92 -18.40 -43.46
#